data_AF-A0A0M1J2C0-F1
#
_entry.id   AF-A0A0M1J2C0-F1
#
_cell.length_a   1.000
_cell.length_b   1.000
_cell.length_c   1.000
_cell.angle_alpha   90.00
_cell.angle_beta   90.00
_cell.angle_gamma   90.00
#
_symmetry.space_group_name_H-M   'P 1'
#
loop_
_entity.id
_entity.type
_entity.pdbx_description
1 polymer ?
#
loop_
_entity_poly.entity_id
_entity_poly.type
_entity_poly.pdbx_seq_one_letter_code
_entity_poly.pdbx_strand_id
1 'polypeptide(L)'
;PGGGFIAGIMLTAALAIHMLAFGIGWAANFPWWRLSILGLLCAILTGTVPFLYGLPFMHHSVWFFELPIIGTYELPTATFFDLGVYLIVLGTLMTIFVELAKEETH
;
A
#
# COMPACT_ATOMS: atom_id res chain seq x y z
N PRO A 1 -5.48 -0.48 -16.61
CA PRO A 1 -4.07 -0.58 -16.20
C PRO A 1 -3.79 0.32 -14.98
N GLY A 2 -3.66 -0.26 -13.79
CA GLY A 2 -3.35 0.47 -12.56
C GLY A 2 -2.84 -0.48 -11.49
N GLY A 3 -1.59 -0.28 -11.06
CA GLY A 3 -0.95 -1.06 -10.00
C GLY A 3 -1.05 -0.38 -8.62
N GLY A 4 -0.21 -0.82 -7.69
CA GLY A 4 -0.24 -0.35 -6.30
C GLY A 4 -0.06 1.17 -6.14
N PHE A 5 0.77 1.79 -6.98
CA PHE A 5 1.06 3.23 -6.91
C PHE A 5 -0.17 4.10 -7.15
N ILE A 6 -0.89 3.88 -8.26
CA ILE A 6 -2.07 4.67 -8.63
C ILE A 6 -3.19 4.44 -7.61
N ALA A 7 -3.37 3.20 -7.14
CA ALA A 7 -4.34 2.91 -6.10
C ALA A 7 -4.04 3.70 -4.81
N GLY A 8 -2.75 3.82 -4.43
CA GLY A 8 -2.33 4.57 -3.24
C GLY A 8 -2.63 6.06 -3.37
N ILE A 9 -2.34 6.66 -4.53
CA ILE A 9 -2.67 8.07 -4.80
C ILE A 9 -4.18 8.31 -4.76
N MET A 10 -4.97 7.44 -5.41
CA MET A 10 -6.43 7.61 -5.44
C MET A 10 -7.04 7.56 -4.04
N LEU A 11 -6.64 6.60 -3.20
CA LEU A 11 -7.13 6.56 -1.82
C LEU A 11 -6.67 7.79 -1.03
N THR A 12 -5.40 8.19 -1.17
CA THR A 12 -4.88 9.37 -0.48
C THR A 12 -5.67 10.62 -0.88
N ALA A 13 -5.99 10.79 -2.16
CA ALA A 13 -6.79 11.92 -2.64
C ALA A 13 -8.21 11.89 -2.03
N ALA A 14 -8.84 10.72 -1.97
CA ALA A 14 -10.15 10.56 -1.33
C ALA A 14 -10.11 10.91 0.16
N LEU A 15 -9.08 10.47 0.88
CA LEU A 15 -8.87 10.79 2.30
C LEU A 15 -8.55 12.26 2.53
N ALA A 16 -7.77 12.90 1.64
CA ALA A 16 -7.48 14.32 1.71
C ALA A 16 -8.77 15.15 1.58
N ILE A 17 -9.64 14.81 0.62
CA ILE A 17 -10.96 15.46 0.46
C ILE A 17 -11.82 15.22 1.71
N HIS A 18 -11.82 14.00 2.26
CA HIS A 18 -12.54 13.70 3.49
C HIS A 18 -12.02 14.54 4.68
N MET A 19 -10.71 14.71 4.81
CA MET A 19 -10.10 15.57 5.83
C MET A 19 -10.49 17.04 5.66
N LEU A 20 -10.61 17.53 4.42
CA LEU A 20 -11.09 18.89 4.15
C LEU A 20 -12.57 19.07 4.53
N ALA A 21 -13.40 18.04 4.33
CA ALA A 21 -14.83 18.11 4.60
C ALA A 21 -15.19 17.89 6.08
N PHE A 22 -14.47 17.00 6.79
CA PHE A 22 -14.83 16.54 8.14
C PHE A 22 -13.76 16.84 9.20
N GLY A 23 -12.63 17.43 8.81
CA GLY A 23 -11.51 17.73 9.69
C GLY A 23 -10.52 16.58 9.85
N ILE A 24 -9.37 16.89 10.46
CA ILE A 24 -8.21 15.97 10.53
C ILE A 24 -8.18 15.07 11.77
N GLY A 25 -9.16 15.16 12.67
CA GLY A 25 -9.06 14.61 14.03
C GLY A 25 -8.65 13.14 14.11
N TRP A 26 -9.25 12.25 13.31
CA TRP A 26 -8.88 10.83 13.31
C TRP A 26 -7.51 10.61 12.63
N ALA A 27 -7.25 11.32 11.53
CA ALA A 27 -6.03 11.17 10.74
C ALA A 27 -4.80 11.71 11.49
N ALA A 28 -4.97 12.74 12.32
CA ALA A 28 -3.91 13.34 13.14
C ALA A 28 -3.39 12.40 14.23
N ASN A 29 -4.24 11.50 14.73
CA ASN A 29 -3.91 10.52 15.77
C ASN A 29 -3.31 9.23 15.20
N PHE A 30 -3.34 9.05 13.88
CA PHE A 30 -2.83 7.84 13.24
C PHE A 30 -1.36 8.03 12.79
N PRO A 31 -0.43 7.12 13.15
CA PRO A 31 0.97 7.22 12.76
C PRO A 31 1.20 6.70 11.33
N TRP A 32 0.84 7.50 10.33
CA TRP A 32 0.90 7.14 8.91
C TRP A 32 2.28 6.68 8.42
N TRP A 33 3.36 7.22 8.97
CA TRP A 33 4.73 6.80 8.65
C TRP A 33 4.99 5.32 8.93
N ARG A 34 4.30 4.71 9.92
CA ARG A 34 4.41 3.27 10.20
C ARG A 34 3.84 2.44 9.05
N LEU A 35 2.81 2.94 8.38
CA LEU A 35 2.22 2.29 7.22
C LEU A 35 3.22 2.23 6.06
N SER A 36 4.03 3.28 5.88
CA SER A 36 5.09 3.28 4.87
C SER A 36 6.17 2.25 5.16
N ILE A 37 6.58 2.11 6.43
CA ILE A 37 7.56 1.08 6.83
C ILE A 37 7.01 -0.32 6.61
N LEU A 38 5.75 -0.57 6.98
CA LEU A 38 5.11 -1.86 6.74
C LEU A 38 5.04 -2.18 5.25
N GLY A 39 4.67 -1.20 4.41
CA GLY A 39 4.66 -1.36 2.96
C GLY A 39 6.05 -1.68 2.39
N LEU A 40 7.09 -1.01 2.89
CA LEU A 40 8.48 -1.26 2.50
C LEU A 40 8.92 -2.69 2.87
N LEU A 41 8.63 -3.13 4.09
CA LEU A 41 8.92 -4.49 4.54
C LEU A 41 8.19 -5.52 3.67
N CYS A 42 6.91 -5.30 3.37
CA CYS A 42 6.14 -6.16 2.47
C CYS A 42 6.75 -6.23 1.06
N ALA A 43 7.12 -5.09 0.47
CA ALA A 43 7.73 -5.04 -0.86
C ALA A 43 9.08 -5.78 -0.90
N ILE A 44 9.94 -5.56 0.10
CA ILE A 44 11.24 -6.23 0.22
C ILE A 44 11.03 -7.74 0.39
N LEU A 45 10.20 -8.16 1.34
CA LEU A 45 9.93 -9.58 1.58
C LEU A 45 9.43 -10.27 0.31
N THR A 46 8.49 -9.65 -0.41
CA THR A 46 7.95 -10.21 -1.66
C THR A 46 9.02 -10.37 -2.73
N GLY A 47 9.94 -9.40 -2.87
CA GLY A 47 11.06 -9.51 -3.83
C GLY A 47 12.15 -10.50 -3.42
N THR A 48 12.38 -10.67 -2.11
CA THR A 48 13.46 -11.48 -1.55
C THR A 48 13.08 -12.96 -1.39
N VAL A 49 11.79 -13.27 -1.21
CA VAL A 49 11.30 -14.65 -1.09
C VAL A 49 11.74 -15.52 -2.27
N PRO A 50 11.53 -15.14 -3.55
CA PRO A 50 12.00 -15.94 -4.69
C PRO A 50 13.53 -16.10 -4.74
N PHE A 51 14.27 -15.06 -4.32
CA PHE A 51 15.73 -15.07 -4.28
C PHE A 51 16.28 -16.14 -3.31
N LEU A 52 15.62 -16.35 -2.17
CA LEU A 52 15.98 -17.41 -1.22
C LEU A 52 15.77 -18.84 -1.78
N TYR A 53 14.92 -18.99 -2.80
CA TYR A 53 14.70 -20.26 -3.51
C TYR A 53 15.59 -20.42 -4.76
N GLY A 54 16.58 -19.54 -4.95
CA GLY A 54 17.51 -19.59 -6.09
C GLY A 54 16.93 -19.07 -7.42
N LEU A 55 15.75 -18.43 -7.37
CA LEU A 55 15.15 -17.75 -8.51
C LEU A 55 15.66 -16.30 -8.62
N PRO A 56 15.54 -15.65 -9.79
CA PRO A 56 15.85 -14.23 -9.92
C PRO A 56 15.08 -13.36 -8.92
N PHE A 57 15.69 -12.27 -8.48
CA PHE A 57 15.00 -11.26 -7.66
C PHE A 57 13.75 -10.75 -8.39
N MET A 58 12.63 -10.58 -7.67
CA MET A 58 11.29 -10.27 -8.23
C MET A 58 10.73 -11.32 -9.20
N HIS A 59 11.16 -12.59 -9.13
CA HIS A 59 10.52 -13.64 -9.91
C HIS A 59 9.06 -13.86 -9.45
N HIS A 60 8.11 -13.50 -10.31
CA HIS A 60 6.69 -13.62 -10.01
C HIS A 60 6.17 -15.02 -10.34
N SER A 61 5.96 -15.84 -9.32
CA SER A 61 5.20 -17.09 -9.45
C SER A 61 3.69 -16.80 -9.35
N VAL A 62 2.89 -17.48 -10.16
CA VAL A 62 1.42 -17.48 -10.06
C VAL A 62 1.03 -18.60 -9.10
N TRP A 63 0.32 -18.25 -8.02
CA TRP A 63 -0.26 -19.24 -7.12
C TRP A 63 -1.70 -19.49 -7.57
N PHE A 64 -2.02 -20.75 -7.87
CA PHE A 64 -3.38 -21.16 -8.23
C PHE A 64 -4.12 -21.56 -6.95
N PHE A 65 -5.12 -20.77 -6.55
CA PHE A 65 -6.04 -21.11 -5.48
C PHE A 65 -7.37 -21.57 -6.07
N GLU A 66 -7.79 -22.80 -5.77
CA GLU A 66 -9.15 -23.25 -6.10
C GLU A 66 -10.13 -22.79 -5.03
N LEU A 67 -10.89 -21.74 -5.32
CA LEU A 67 -11.96 -21.26 -4.45
C LEU A 67 -13.28 -21.91 -4.88
N PRO A 68 -14.01 -22.59 -3.97
CA PRO A 68 -15.17 -23.42 -4.31
C PRO A 68 -16.37 -22.65 -4.90
N ILE A 69 -16.35 -21.32 -4.90
CA ILE A 69 -17.43 -20.46 -5.40
C ILE A 69 -17.03 -19.68 -6.68
N ILE A 70 -15.73 -19.43 -6.89
CA ILE A 70 -15.24 -18.48 -7.91
C ILE A 70 -14.40 -19.18 -9.00
N GLY A 71 -14.00 -20.45 -8.80
CA GLY A 71 -13.13 -21.20 -9.71
C GLY A 71 -11.64 -21.07 -9.36
N THR A 72 -10.76 -21.34 -10.32
CA THR A 72 -9.31 -21.17 -10.19
C THR A 72 -8.96 -19.68 -10.14
N TYR A 73 -8.56 -19.20 -8.97
CA TYR A 73 -8.07 -17.83 -8.77
C TYR A 73 -6.55 -17.82 -8.90
N GLU A 74 -6.06 -17.12 -9.92
CA GLU A 74 -4.65 -16.83 -10.09
C GLU A 74 -4.29 -15.66 -9.18
N LEU A 75 -3.48 -15.92 -8.15
CA LEU A 75 -2.83 -14.89 -7.33
C LEU A 75 -1.37 -14.79 -7.76
N PRO A 76 -1.04 -13.86 -8.68
CA PRO A 76 0.34 -13.52 -8.93
C PRO A 76 0.95 -12.97 -7.65
N THR A 77 2.10 -13.50 -7.25
CA THR A 77 2.89 -12.93 -6.15
C THR A 77 3.26 -11.45 -6.37
N ALA A 78 3.20 -10.98 -7.62
CA ALA A 78 3.30 -9.56 -7.99
C ALA A 78 2.28 -8.66 -7.26
N THR A 79 1.10 -9.19 -6.94
CA THR A 79 0.04 -8.43 -6.24
C THR A 79 0.45 -8.03 -4.81
N PHE A 80 1.27 -8.85 -4.13
CA PHE A 80 1.81 -8.50 -2.81
C PHE A 80 2.87 -7.40 -2.89
N PHE A 81 3.65 -7.37 -3.98
CA PHE A 81 4.57 -6.28 -4.24
C PHE A 81 3.81 -4.96 -4.48
N ASP A 82 2.78 -5.00 -5.32
CA ASP A 82 1.88 -3.87 -5.55
C ASP A 82 1.20 -3.40 -4.25
N LEU A 83 0.77 -4.32 -3.38
CA LEU A 83 0.23 -3.98 -2.07
C LEU A 83 1.26 -3.25 -1.19
N GLY A 84 2.52 -3.69 -1.20
CA GLY A 84 3.61 -3.00 -0.52
C GLY A 84 3.77 -1.56 -1.02
N VAL A 85 3.83 -1.38 -2.35
CA VAL A 85 3.91 -0.06 -2.99
C VAL A 85 2.72 0.82 -2.63
N TYR A 86 1.50 0.26 -2.65
CA TYR A 86 0.28 0.95 -2.25
C TYR A 86 0.36 1.51 -0.83
N LEU A 87 0.81 0.70 0.14
CA LEU A 87 0.94 1.11 1.53
C LEU A 87 2.02 2.19 1.73
N ILE A 88 3.14 2.10 0.99
CA ILE A 88 4.20 3.12 1.01
C ILE A 88 3.65 4.47 0.54
N VAL A 89 2.97 4.48 -0.60
CA VAL A 89 2.42 5.72 -1.17
C VAL A 89 1.38 6.34 -0.24
N LEU A 90 0.43 5.52 0.24
CA LEU A 90 -0.61 5.97 1.15
C LEU A 90 -0.04 6.53 2.46
N GLY A 91 0.85 5.79 3.12
CA GLY A 91 1.44 6.22 4.38
C GLY A 91 2.26 7.50 4.23
N THR A 92 3.00 7.64 3.13
CA THR A 92 3.89 8.79 2.92
C THR A 92 3.08 10.06 2.64
N LEU A 93 2.13 9.98 1.72
CA LEU A 93 1.31 11.13 1.35
C LEU A 93 0.39 11.57 2.49
N MET A 94 -0.23 10.62 3.21
CA MET A 94 -1.05 10.96 4.38
C MET A 94 -0.21 11.58 5.50
N THR A 95 1.03 11.13 5.71
CA THR A 95 1.95 11.79 6.67
C THR A 95 2.16 13.25 6.28
N ILE A 96 2.46 13.52 5.01
CA ILE A 96 2.66 14.89 4.51
C ILE A 96 1.40 15.74 4.72
N PHE A 97 0.24 15.26 4.29
CA PHE A 97 -1.01 16.02 4.40
C PHE A 97 -1.44 16.29 5.83
N VAL A 98 -1.29 15.30 6.72
CA VAL A 98 -1.65 15.48 8.13
C VAL A 98 -0.73 16.48 8.81
N GLU A 99 0.57 16.44 8.56
CA GLU A 99 1.51 17.40 9.15
C GLU A 99 1.29 18.81 8.61
N LEU A 100 1.07 18.97 7.31
CA LEU A 100 0.71 20.27 6.72
C LEU A 100 -0.59 20.84 7.31
N ALA A 101 -1.62 20.01 7.46
CA ALA A 101 -2.90 20.45 7.99
C ALA A 101 -2.83 20.81 9.49
N LYS A 102 -1.94 20.17 10.26
CA LYS A 102 -1.68 20.55 11.66
C LYS A 102 -1.03 21.93 11.76
N GLU A 103 -0.09 22.22 10.87
CA GLU A 103 0.63 23.50 10.85
C GLU A 103 -0.32 24.68 10.56
N GLU A 104 -1.26 24.52 9.62
CA GLU A 104 -2.29 25.53 9.30
C GLU A 104 -3.30 25.79 10.44
N THR A 105 -3.46 24.85 11.39
CA THR A 105 -4.44 24.97 12.48
C THR A 105 -3.85 25.67 13.72
N HIS A 106 -2.55 25.97 13.72
CA HIS A 106 -1.83 26.67 14.79
C HIS A 106 -1.58 28.14 14.45
#